data_AF-A0A936WRR0-F1
#
_entry.id   AF-A0A936WRR0-F1
#
_cell.length_a   1.000
_cell.length_b   1.000
_cell.length_c   1.000
_cell.angle_alpha   90.00
_cell.angle_beta   90.00
_cell.angle_gamma   90.00
#
_symmetry.space_group_name_H-M   'P 1'
#
loop_
_entity.id
_entity.type
_entity.pdbx_description
1 polymer ?
#
loop_
_entity_poly.entity_id
_entity_poly.type
_entity_poly.pdbx_seq_one_letter_code
_entity_poly.pdbx_strand_id
1 'polypeptide(L)' 'MPFILKAQPLSVPTKVWQKTFGGSLNDEGNDILPLPDGGFLIAGYSESNDGDVTGHHGAALEWLMAG' A
#
# COMPACT_ATOMS: atom_id res chain seq x y z
N MET A 1 25.61 13.11 -47.79
CA MET A 1 24.75 12.05 -47.23
C MET A 1 24.51 12.34 -45.76
N PRO A 2 23.37 12.94 -45.36
CA PRO A 2 23.08 13.10 -43.93
C PRO A 2 22.52 11.78 -43.36
N PHE A 3 22.88 11.46 -42.13
CA PHE A 3 22.24 10.40 -41.34
C PHE A 3 21.61 11.02 -40.10
N ILE A 4 20.43 10.52 -39.71
CA ILE A 4 19.71 10.98 -38.53
C ILE A 4 20.08 10.09 -37.35
N LEU A 5 20.66 10.67 -36.30
CA LEU A 5 20.71 10.04 -34.98
C LEU A 5 19.34 10.19 -34.33
N LYS A 6 18.59 9.09 -34.20
CA LYS A 6 17.48 9.02 -33.25
C LYS A 6 18.04 8.59 -31.90
N ALA A 7 18.12 9.52 -30.95
CA ALA A 7 18.31 9.16 -29.56
C ALA A 7 17.03 8.47 -29.06
N GLN A 8 17.15 7.29 -28.47
CA GLN A 8 16.07 6.72 -27.67
C GLN A 8 16.09 7.46 -26.34
N PRO A 9 15.00 8.14 -25.94
CA PRO A 9 14.95 8.75 -24.61
C PRO A 9 15.16 7.64 -23.59
N LEU A 10 16.10 7.86 -22.67
CA LEU A 10 16.31 6.96 -21.54
C LEU A 10 14.95 6.82 -20.85
N SER A 11 14.37 5.62 -20.89
CA SER A 11 13.08 5.33 -20.29
C SER A 11 13.24 5.35 -18.76
N VAL A 12 13.34 6.55 -18.19
CA VAL A 12 13.25 6.75 -16.75
C VAL A 12 11.83 6.36 -16.34
N PRO A 13 11.67 5.37 -15.46
CA PRO A 13 10.36 5.00 -14.96
C PRO A 13 9.68 6.24 -14.39
N THR A 14 8.59 6.67 -15.01
CA THR A 14 7.80 7.81 -14.55
C THR A 14 6.71 7.29 -13.64
N LYS A 15 6.57 7.88 -12.44
CA LYS A 15 5.49 7.53 -11.51
C LYS A 15 4.14 7.77 -12.19
N VAL A 16 3.37 6.71 -12.40
CA VAL A 16 2.06 6.77 -13.06
C VAL A 16 0.97 7.25 -12.09
N TRP A 17 0.96 6.71 -10.87
CA TRP A 17 0.04 7.12 -9.81
C TRP A 17 0.65 6.82 -8.43
N GLN A 18 0.06 7.39 -7.37
CA GLN A 18 0.34 7.01 -5.98
C GLN A 18 -0.95 7.09 -5.16
N LYS A 19 -1.11 6.20 -4.19
CA LYS A 19 -2.17 6.22 -3.19
C LYS A 19 -1.56 5.82 -1.85
N THR A 20 -2.02 6.42 -0.77
CA THR A 20 -1.69 6.07 0.61
C THR A 20 -2.85 5.30 1.22
N PHE A 21 -2.54 4.37 2.13
CA PHE A 21 -3.52 3.58 2.88
C PHE A 21 -3.16 3.66 4.35
N GLY A 22 -4.18 3.80 5.22
CA GLY A 22 -4.01 3.95 6.67
C GLY A 22 -5.08 4.85 7.27
N GLY A 23 -4.84 5.30 8.49
CA GLY A 23 -5.68 6.18 9.27
C GLY A 23 -4.86 7.22 10.05
N SER A 24 -5.35 7.59 11.23
CA SER A 24 -4.79 8.68 12.04
C SER A 24 -3.56 8.29 12.88
N LEU A 25 -3.27 7.01 13.02
CA LEU A 25 -2.18 6.46 13.84
C LEU A 25 -1.06 5.86 12.95
N ASN A 26 -0.15 5.09 13.56
CA ASN A 26 0.97 4.50 12.86
C ASN A 26 0.55 3.28 12.04
N ASP A 27 0.74 3.36 10.73
CA ASP A 27 0.43 2.27 9.79
C ASP A 27 1.62 2.02 8.86
N GLU A 28 1.97 0.75 8.70
CA GLU A 28 3.18 0.32 7.99
C GLU A 28 2.84 -0.79 6.99
N GLY A 29 3.13 -0.55 5.72
CA GLY A 29 3.05 -1.57 4.67
C GLY A 29 4.36 -2.34 4.56
N ASN A 30 4.29 -3.67 4.69
CA ASN A 30 5.45 -4.57 4.65
C ASN A 30 5.63 -5.26 3.29
N ASP A 31 4.52 -5.61 2.64
CA ASP A 31 4.55 -6.33 1.37
C ASP A 31 3.36 -5.98 0.48
N ILE A 32 3.53 -6.19 -0.83
CA ILE A 32 2.50 -5.99 -1.84
C ILE A 32 2.48 -7.14 -2.84
N LEU A 33 1.30 -7.73 -3.03
CA LEU A 33 1.07 -8.82 -3.97
C LEU A 33 0.09 -8.38 -5.06
N PRO A 34 0.51 -8.29 -6.33
CA PRO A 34 -0.40 -8.07 -7.45
C PRO A 34 -1.37 -9.25 -7.61
N LEU A 35 -2.63 -8.94 -7.87
CA LEU A 35 -3.69 -9.91 -8.10
C LEU A 35 -4.00 -10.06 -9.60
N PRO A 36 -4.50 -11.24 -10.05
CA PRO A 36 -4.78 -11.47 -11.48
C PRO A 36 -5.84 -10.55 -12.10
N ASP A 37 -6.69 -9.95 -11.27
CA ASP A 37 -7.72 -9.00 -11.68
C ASP A 37 -7.20 -7.56 -11.87
N GLY A 38 -5.89 -7.34 -11.68
CA GLY A 38 -5.26 -6.01 -11.74
C GLY A 38 -5.30 -5.25 -10.42
N GLY A 39 -5.83 -5.86 -9.36
CA GLY A 39 -5.75 -5.34 -7.99
C GLY A 39 -4.41 -5.63 -7.32
N PHE A 40 -4.29 -5.21 -6.06
CA PHE A 40 -3.16 -5.49 -5.20
C PHE A 40 -3.65 -5.84 -3.80
N LEU A 41 -3.01 -6.83 -3.18
CA LEU A 41 -3.11 -7.12 -1.76
C LEU A 41 -1.92 -6.45 -1.07
N ILE A 42 -2.18 -5.67 -0.02
CA ILE A 42 -1.16 -5.01 0.79
C ILE A 42 -1.18 -5.66 2.16
N ALA A 43 -0.03 -6.15 2.62
CA ALA A 43 0.14 -6.71 3.96
C ALA A 43 0.93 -5.72 4.82
N GLY A 44 0.52 -5.55 6.08
CA GLY A 44 1.07 -4.52 6.94
C GLY A 44 0.58 -4.61 8.39
N TYR A 45 1.05 -3.68 9.20
CA TYR A 45 0.56 -3.42 10.54
C TYR A 45 -0.16 -2.07 10.55
N SER A 46 -1.23 -1.96 11.34
CA SER A 46 -2.02 -0.73 11.46
C SER A 46 -2.42 -0.56 12.90
N GLU A 47 -2.09 0.58 13.50
CA GLU A 47 -2.64 0.97 14.80
C GLU A 47 -3.96 1.72 14.64
N SER A 48 -4.23 2.22 13.44
CA SER A 48 -5.45 2.94 13.10
C SER A 48 -6.69 2.06 13.14
N ASN A 49 -7.81 2.67 13.50
CA ASN A 49 -9.16 2.09 13.39
C ASN A 49 -10.13 3.06 12.67
N ASP A 50 -9.56 3.92 11.84
CA ASP A 50 -10.23 4.91 11.01
C ASP A 50 -9.55 5.00 9.63
N GLY A 51 -10.07 5.87 8.75
CA GLY A 51 -9.54 6.03 7.39
C GLY A 51 -9.86 4.83 6.49
N ASP A 52 -8.83 4.27 5.86
CA ASP A 52 -8.93 3.08 5.01
C ASP A 52 -8.90 1.77 5.82
N VAL A 53 -8.51 1.82 7.11
CA VAL A 53 -8.46 0.66 7.99
C VAL A 53 -9.70 0.65 8.89
N THR A 54 -10.51 -0.39 8.75
CA THR A 54 -11.74 -0.55 9.54
C THR A 54 -11.71 -1.90 10.25
N GLY A 55 -12.16 -1.93 11.51
CA GLY A 55 -12.26 -3.17 12.28
C GLY A 55 -10.94 -3.63 12.92
N HIS A 56 -10.05 -2.70 13.27
CA HIS A 56 -8.89 -3.01 14.10
C HIS A 56 -9.36 -3.32 15.52
N HIS A 57 -9.45 -4.61 15.86
CA HIS A 57 -9.76 -5.10 17.21
C HIS A 57 -8.52 -4.99 18.09
N GLY A 58 -8.18 -3.75 18.49
CA GLY A 58 -6.93 -3.39 19.17
C GLY A 58 -6.46 -4.38 20.24
N ALA A 59 -5.16 -4.34 20.53
CA ALA A 59 -4.42 -5.20 21.47
C ALA A 59 -4.87 -5.11 22.95
N ALA A 60 -6.12 -4.72 23.23
CA ALA A 60 -6.74 -4.91 24.51
C ALA A 60 -7.13 -6.38 24.66
N LEU A 61 -6.37 -7.06 25.52
CA LEU A 61 -6.73 -8.28 26.21
C LEU A 61 -8.18 -8.18 26.75
N GLU A 62 -9.18 -8.56 25.97
CA GLU A 62 -10.54 -8.72 26.47
C GLU A 62 -10.88 -10.20 26.61
N TRP A 63 -10.24 -10.84 27.60
CA TRP A 63 -10.84 -12.01 28.23
C TRP A 63 -11.89 -11.50 29.22
N LEU A 64 -13.11 -11.26 28.75
CA LEU A 64 -14.27 -11.22 29.63
C LEU A 64 -14.59 -12.66 30.06
N MET A 65 -13.93 -13.14 31.13
CA MET A 65 -14.47 -14.25 31.90
C MET A 65 -15.47 -13.67 32.90
N ALA A 66 -16.76 -13.75 32.59
CA ALA A 66 -17.81 -13.60 33.58
C ALA A 66 -17.93 -14.93 34.35
N GLY A 67 -17.75 -14.87 35.67
CA GLY A 67 -18.09 -15.92 36.63
C GLY A 67 -19.05 -15.36 37.66
#